data_AF-A0A383TBW0-F1
#
_entry.id   AF-A0A383TBW0-F1
#
_cell.length_a   1.000
_cell.length_b   1.000
_cell.length_c   1.000
_cell.angle_alpha   90.00
_cell.angle_beta   90.00
_cell.angle_gamma   90.00
#
_symmetry.space_group_name_H-M   'P 1'
#
loop_
_entity.id
_entity.type
_entity.pdbx_description
1 polymer ?
#
loop_
_entity_poly.entity_id
_entity_poly.type
_entity_poly.pdbx_seq_one_letter_code
_entity_poly.pdbx_strand_id
1 'polypeptide(L)'
;MKKVFKKKTITGETGNLEKEEVAEVQVETALQGSDLKQEEKEFESFFSEVLKKLPQKTSTSVLNAYDKSKEQAEKILDKSKNQFDGIFDEFLEGVDEEKRKKCHKTVHAASLTAAIIGCSPIPFSDAFLLVPVQLTMMSRLHKIFGQSWSESLGKSLSRELIVVGLGRGAVGNILKLVPAVGTVAGAAINGAVASTITESLGWVTVKMLNDGEDIFDQAMSFKGQFNTLFKTLQNSSKPSNKK
;
A
#
# COMPACT_ATOMS: atom_id res chain seq x y z
N MET A 1 -73.34 3.37 32.23
CA MET A 1 -73.59 1.97 31.78
C MET A 1 -72.23 1.27 31.67
N LYS A 2 -71.90 0.39 32.62
CA LYS A 2 -71.67 -1.07 32.44
C LYS A 2 -70.50 -1.44 31.48
N LYS A 3 -69.37 -1.92 32.06
CA LYS A 3 -68.77 -3.28 31.93
C LYS A 3 -67.91 -3.46 30.64
N VAL A 4 -66.68 -4.01 30.55
CA VAL A 4 -66.03 -5.24 31.08
C VAL A 4 -64.55 -5.31 30.59
N PHE A 5 -63.64 -5.87 31.42
CA PHE A 5 -62.39 -6.67 31.17
C PHE A 5 -61.63 -6.55 29.81
N LYS A 6 -60.29 -6.67 29.69
CA LYS A 6 -59.35 -7.64 30.30
C LYS A 6 -57.89 -7.29 29.93
N LYS A 7 -56.98 -7.57 30.86
CA LYS A 7 -55.52 -7.65 30.75
C LYS A 7 -55.05 -8.44 29.51
N LYS A 8 -54.09 -7.91 28.74
CA LYS A 8 -53.17 -8.72 27.93
C LYS A 8 -51.74 -8.25 28.20
N THR A 9 -51.08 -8.99 29.08
CA THR A 9 -49.62 -9.03 29.19
C THR A 9 -49.07 -9.48 27.84
N ILE A 10 -48.20 -8.69 27.22
CA ILE A 10 -47.28 -9.18 26.18
C ILE A 10 -45.90 -9.15 26.84
N THR A 11 -45.52 -10.32 27.32
CA THR A 11 -44.15 -10.65 27.71
C THR A 11 -43.39 -11.00 26.45
N GLY A 12 -42.19 -10.43 26.30
CA GLY A 12 -41.10 -11.03 25.51
C GLY A 12 -40.95 -10.54 24.07
N GLU A 13 -39.99 -9.64 23.86
CA GLU A 13 -39.03 -9.75 22.74
C GLU A 13 -37.80 -8.81 22.90
N THR A 14 -37.29 -8.62 24.12
CA THR A 14 -35.98 -7.95 24.35
C THR A 14 -34.78 -8.88 24.12
N GLY A 15 -35.02 -10.14 23.74
CA GLY A 15 -33.95 -11.15 23.56
C GLY A 15 -33.35 -11.25 22.17
N ASN A 16 -33.80 -10.43 21.20
CA ASN A 16 -33.35 -10.50 19.80
C ASN A 16 -32.36 -9.39 19.41
N LEU A 17 -32.50 -8.19 19.98
CA LEU A 17 -31.63 -7.05 19.68
C LEU A 17 -30.20 -7.23 20.20
N GLU A 18 -30.03 -7.73 21.43
CA GLU A 18 -28.69 -8.03 21.97
C GLU A 18 -28.02 -9.21 21.25
N LYS A 19 -28.79 -10.14 20.68
CA LYS A 19 -28.22 -11.27 19.92
C LYS A 19 -27.82 -10.87 18.51
N GLU A 20 -28.54 -9.96 17.87
CA GLU A 20 -28.19 -9.41 16.56
C GLU A 20 -26.97 -8.49 16.67
N GLU A 21 -26.89 -7.62 17.67
CA GLU A 21 -25.73 -6.76 17.91
C GLU A 21 -24.48 -7.56 18.31
N VAL A 22 -24.64 -8.58 19.17
CA VAL A 22 -23.54 -9.50 19.52
C VAL A 22 -23.13 -10.39 18.34
N ALA A 23 -24.05 -10.74 17.44
CA ALA A 23 -23.73 -11.47 16.22
C ALA A 23 -23.05 -10.59 15.17
N GLU A 24 -23.47 -9.34 14.97
CA GLU A 24 -22.79 -8.36 14.10
C GLU A 24 -21.39 -8.04 14.61
N VAL A 25 -21.22 -7.79 15.90
CA VAL A 25 -19.90 -7.54 16.50
C VAL A 25 -19.00 -8.78 16.42
N GLN A 26 -19.55 -9.99 16.59
CA GLN A 26 -18.78 -11.24 16.42
C GLN A 26 -18.43 -11.52 14.95
N VAL A 27 -19.33 -11.20 14.02
CA VAL A 27 -19.10 -11.33 12.58
C VAL A 27 -18.08 -10.29 12.12
N GLU A 28 -18.17 -9.03 12.54
CA GLU A 28 -17.17 -7.98 12.28
C GLU A 28 -15.81 -8.35 12.89
N THR A 29 -15.75 -8.82 14.14
CA THR A 29 -14.50 -9.24 14.79
C THR A 29 -13.87 -10.45 14.09
N ALA A 30 -14.68 -11.41 13.64
CA ALA A 30 -14.21 -12.58 12.90
C ALA A 30 -13.79 -12.23 11.47
N LEU A 31 -14.51 -11.33 10.80
CA LEU A 31 -14.17 -10.81 9.48
C LEU A 31 -12.86 -10.01 9.54
N GLN A 32 -12.72 -9.13 10.52
CA GLN A 32 -11.52 -8.31 10.75
C GLN A 32 -10.31 -9.18 11.14
N GLY A 33 -10.52 -10.21 11.98
CA GLY A 33 -9.50 -11.21 12.27
C GLY A 33 -9.13 -12.11 11.08
N SER A 34 -10.05 -12.34 10.14
CA SER A 34 -9.77 -13.08 8.90
C SER A 34 -9.06 -12.23 7.85
N ASP A 35 -9.40 -10.93 7.79
CA ASP A 35 -8.83 -9.97 6.85
C ASP A 35 -7.38 -9.67 7.18
N LEU A 36 -7.07 -9.47 8.47
CA LEU A 36 -5.70 -9.31 8.97
C LEU A 36 -4.83 -10.53 8.67
N LYS A 37 -5.35 -11.75 8.88
CA LYS A 37 -4.64 -12.99 8.53
C LYS A 37 -4.39 -13.11 7.03
N GLN A 38 -5.28 -12.58 6.20
CA GLN A 38 -5.13 -12.60 4.75
C GLN A 38 -4.13 -11.54 4.29
N GLU A 39 -4.12 -10.35 4.90
CA GLU A 39 -3.13 -9.31 4.67
C GLU A 39 -1.72 -9.76 5.04
N GLU A 40 -1.56 -10.43 6.20
CA GLU A 40 -0.28 -10.98 6.62
C GLU A 40 0.23 -12.05 5.65
N LYS A 41 -0.64 -12.96 5.18
CA LYS A 41 -0.28 -13.95 4.16
C LYS A 41 0.11 -13.33 2.83
N GLU A 42 -0.62 -12.30 2.38
CA GLU A 42 -0.30 -11.59 1.15
C GLU A 42 1.05 -10.89 1.27
N PHE A 43 1.30 -10.25 2.41
CA PHE A 43 2.58 -9.62 2.71
C PHE A 43 3.74 -10.62 2.71
N GLU A 44 3.64 -11.74 3.42
CA GLU A 44 4.72 -12.75 3.45
C GLU A 44 4.99 -13.35 2.07
N SER A 45 3.93 -13.63 1.31
CA SER A 45 4.05 -14.09 -0.08
C SER A 45 4.79 -13.06 -0.94
N PHE A 46 4.38 -11.79 -0.84
CA PHE A 46 4.96 -10.69 -1.59
C PHE A 46 6.44 -10.48 -1.22
N PHE A 47 6.72 -10.41 0.08
CA PHE A 47 8.05 -10.19 0.64
C PHE A 47 9.01 -11.30 0.20
N SER A 48 8.57 -12.56 0.27
CA SER A 48 9.35 -13.70 -0.23
C SER A 48 9.65 -13.60 -1.73
N GLU A 49 8.68 -13.19 -2.54
CA GLU A 49 8.86 -13.01 -3.98
C GLU A 49 9.89 -11.91 -4.28
N VAL A 50 9.83 -10.80 -3.56
CA VAL A 50 10.81 -9.71 -3.66
C VAL A 50 12.19 -10.19 -3.24
N LEU A 51 12.33 -10.87 -2.10
CA LEU A 51 13.64 -11.32 -1.59
C LEU A 51 14.36 -12.23 -2.58
N LYS A 52 13.64 -13.08 -3.32
CA LYS A 52 14.21 -13.93 -4.38
C LYS A 52 14.79 -13.13 -5.56
N LYS A 53 14.28 -11.92 -5.80
CA LYS A 53 14.75 -11.01 -6.85
C LYS A 53 15.86 -10.07 -6.39
N LEU A 54 16.18 -10.03 -5.09
CA LEU A 54 17.26 -9.19 -4.55
C LEU A 54 18.63 -9.89 -4.61
N PRO A 55 19.74 -9.13 -4.67
CA PRO A 55 21.07 -9.68 -4.45
C PRO A 55 21.19 -10.36 -3.08
N GLN A 56 21.92 -11.47 -3.01
CA GLN A 56 22.02 -12.30 -1.80
C GLN A 56 22.47 -11.51 -0.57
N LYS A 57 23.52 -10.69 -0.69
CA LYS A 57 24.02 -9.85 0.41
C LYS A 57 22.94 -8.93 0.98
N THR A 58 22.13 -8.34 0.10
CA THR A 58 21.02 -7.46 0.49
C THR A 58 19.93 -8.25 1.21
N SER A 59 19.51 -9.40 0.66
CA SER A 59 18.48 -10.23 1.29
C SER A 59 18.86 -10.64 2.71
N THR A 60 20.13 -10.98 2.96
CA THR A 60 20.65 -11.28 4.30
C THR A 60 20.62 -10.06 5.21
N SER A 61 21.01 -8.88 4.73
CA SER A 61 20.95 -7.65 5.54
C SER A 61 19.51 -7.25 5.90
N VAL A 62 18.57 -7.39 4.96
CA VAL A 62 17.14 -7.14 5.21
C VAL A 62 16.61 -8.13 6.24
N LEU A 63 16.89 -9.43 6.09
CA LEU A 63 16.44 -10.46 7.02
C LEU A 63 17.03 -10.27 8.43
N ASN A 64 18.30 -9.91 8.54
CA ASN A 64 18.95 -9.64 9.84
C ASN A 64 18.38 -8.42 10.55
N ALA A 65 17.85 -7.44 9.80
CA ALA A 65 17.23 -6.23 10.34
C ALA A 65 15.70 -6.32 10.41
N TYR A 66 15.10 -7.43 9.98
CA TYR A 66 13.68 -7.54 9.65
C TYR A 66 12.78 -7.16 10.82
N ASP A 67 12.97 -7.75 12.01
CA ASP A 67 12.10 -7.49 13.16
C ASP A 67 12.03 -6.00 13.52
N LYS A 68 13.21 -5.36 13.60
CA LYS A 68 13.32 -3.92 13.91
C LYS A 68 12.78 -3.05 12.78
N SER A 69 13.13 -3.37 11.54
CA SER A 69 12.70 -2.59 10.37
C SER A 69 11.21 -2.74 10.10
N LYS A 70 10.61 -3.91 10.37
CA LYS A 70 9.17 -4.17 10.26
C LYS A 70 8.38 -3.34 11.27
N GLU A 71 8.77 -3.36 12.55
CA GLU A 71 8.10 -2.55 13.57
C GLU A 71 8.13 -1.05 13.23
N GLN A 72 9.25 -0.55 12.72
CA GLN A 72 9.36 0.85 12.28
C GLN A 72 8.52 1.12 11.03
N ALA A 73 8.50 0.18 10.09
CA ALA A 73 7.75 0.30 8.84
C ALA A 73 6.23 0.28 9.06
N GLU A 74 5.72 -0.57 9.95
CA GLU A 74 4.31 -0.61 10.32
C GLU A 74 3.87 0.74 10.93
N LYS A 75 4.66 1.29 11.88
CA LYS A 75 4.39 2.62 12.45
C LYS A 75 4.35 3.74 11.41
N ILE A 76 5.19 3.65 10.37
CA ILE A 76 5.20 4.60 9.26
C ILE A 76 3.91 4.46 8.44
N LEU A 77 3.52 3.24 8.08
CA LEU A 77 2.34 3.00 7.26
C LEU A 77 1.05 3.34 8.00
N ASP A 78 0.94 3.03 9.28
CA ASP A 78 -0.22 3.39 10.11
C ASP A 78 -0.40 4.91 10.17
N LYS A 79 0.71 5.65 10.25
CA LYS A 79 0.67 7.11 10.22
C LYS A 79 0.27 7.64 8.84
N SER A 80 0.77 7.01 7.77
CA SER A 80 0.45 7.39 6.39
C SER A 80 -1.00 7.10 6.02
N LYS A 81 -1.56 5.94 6.41
CA LYS A 81 -2.93 5.52 6.12
C LYS A 81 -3.94 6.57 6.58
N ASN A 82 -3.90 6.91 7.86
CA ASN A 82 -4.75 7.95 8.46
C ASN A 82 -4.60 9.33 7.78
N GLN A 83 -3.46 9.59 7.14
CA GLN A 83 -3.17 10.87 6.48
C GLN A 83 -3.63 10.90 5.02
N PHE A 84 -3.81 9.74 4.38
CA PHE A 84 -3.98 9.61 2.93
C PHE A 84 -5.29 8.97 2.49
N ASP A 85 -6.08 8.36 3.40
CA ASP A 85 -7.32 7.65 3.06
C ASP A 85 -8.23 8.46 2.10
N GLY A 86 -8.49 9.74 2.39
CA GLY A 86 -9.33 10.59 1.53
C GLY A 86 -8.73 10.94 0.16
N ILE A 87 -7.40 10.88 0.00
CA ILE A 87 -6.74 11.15 -1.29
C ILE A 87 -6.90 9.94 -2.22
N PHE A 88 -6.80 8.73 -1.66
CA PHE A 88 -6.93 7.51 -2.45
C PHE A 88 -8.37 7.24 -2.85
N ASP A 89 -9.35 7.57 -2.01
CA ASP A 89 -10.77 7.44 -2.36
C ASP A 89 -11.15 8.27 -3.59
N GLU A 90 -10.71 9.54 -3.64
CA GLU A 90 -10.91 10.40 -4.82
C GLU A 90 -10.15 9.86 -6.05
N PHE A 91 -8.93 9.36 -5.84
CA PHE A 91 -8.10 8.89 -6.94
C PHE A 91 -8.63 7.60 -7.58
N LEU A 92 -9.29 6.74 -6.79
CA LEU A 92 -9.79 5.42 -7.17
C LEU A 92 -11.30 5.38 -7.43
N GLU A 93 -11.91 6.53 -7.68
CA GLU A 93 -13.30 6.60 -8.11
C GLU A 93 -13.55 5.68 -9.32
N GLY A 94 -14.59 4.84 -9.24
CA GLY A 94 -14.95 3.90 -10.30
C GLY A 94 -14.27 2.52 -10.24
N VAL A 95 -13.37 2.27 -9.28
CA VAL A 95 -12.81 0.93 -9.06
C VAL A 95 -13.79 0.06 -8.24
N ASP A 96 -14.13 -1.12 -8.77
CA ASP A 96 -14.94 -2.12 -8.06
C ASP A 96 -14.38 -2.46 -6.67
N GLU A 97 -15.25 -2.60 -5.66
CA GLU A 97 -14.83 -2.73 -4.26
C GLU A 97 -13.99 -3.97 -3.99
N GLU A 98 -14.31 -5.11 -4.60
CA GLU A 98 -13.52 -6.32 -4.42
C GLU A 98 -12.14 -6.20 -5.05
N LYS A 99 -12.06 -5.61 -6.26
CA LYS A 99 -10.78 -5.31 -6.92
C LYS A 99 -9.98 -4.30 -6.09
N ARG A 100 -10.61 -3.24 -5.60
CA ARG A 100 -10.00 -2.23 -4.73
C ARG A 100 -9.40 -2.89 -3.49
N LYS A 101 -10.13 -3.80 -2.84
CA LYS A 101 -9.63 -4.54 -1.68
C LYS A 101 -8.42 -5.41 -2.02
N LYS A 102 -8.44 -6.16 -3.12
CA LYS A 102 -7.29 -6.97 -3.57
C LYS A 102 -6.08 -6.10 -3.90
N CYS A 103 -6.29 -5.01 -4.62
CA CYS A 103 -5.24 -4.05 -4.97
C CYS A 103 -4.63 -3.41 -3.73
N HIS A 104 -5.47 -3.01 -2.76
CA HIS A 104 -5.01 -2.45 -1.48
C HIS A 104 -4.05 -3.41 -0.78
N LYS A 105 -4.38 -4.70 -0.68
CA LYS A 105 -3.48 -5.69 -0.06
C LYS A 105 -2.12 -5.77 -0.76
N THR A 106 -2.11 -5.79 -2.09
CA THR A 106 -0.87 -5.81 -2.87
C THR A 106 -0.06 -4.52 -2.71
N VAL A 107 -0.70 -3.35 -2.80
CA VAL A 107 -0.03 -2.04 -2.65
C VAL A 107 0.50 -1.88 -1.22
N HIS A 108 -0.29 -2.25 -0.21
CA HIS A 108 0.12 -2.23 1.19
C HIS A 108 1.33 -3.13 1.45
N ALA A 109 1.29 -4.38 0.97
CA ALA A 109 2.41 -5.31 1.09
C ALA A 109 3.70 -4.77 0.44
N ALA A 110 3.58 -4.15 -0.74
CA ALA A 110 4.69 -3.52 -1.43
C ALA A 110 5.25 -2.32 -0.68
N SER A 111 4.37 -1.42 -0.21
CA SER A 111 4.74 -0.24 0.57
C SER A 111 5.42 -0.62 1.89
N LEU A 112 4.91 -1.65 2.57
CA LEU A 112 5.50 -2.17 3.81
C LEU A 112 6.88 -2.77 3.52
N THR A 113 7.01 -3.56 2.46
CA THR A 113 8.30 -4.11 2.02
C THR A 113 9.30 -3.00 1.69
N ALA A 114 8.87 -1.95 0.98
CA ALA A 114 9.70 -0.80 0.66
C ALA A 114 10.12 -0.03 1.91
N ALA A 115 9.23 0.14 2.88
CA ALA A 115 9.55 0.75 4.17
C ALA A 115 10.53 -0.10 4.98
N ILE A 116 10.38 -1.42 5.02
CA ILE A 116 11.33 -2.34 5.67
C ILE A 116 12.73 -2.18 5.06
N ILE A 117 12.81 -2.21 3.72
CA ILE A 117 14.08 -2.00 3.00
C ILE A 117 14.64 -0.62 3.35
N GLY A 118 13.79 0.40 3.46
CA GLY A 118 14.25 1.75 3.76
C GLY A 118 14.62 2.04 5.20
N CYS A 119 14.02 1.34 6.15
CA CYS A 119 14.43 1.36 7.55
C CYS A 119 15.65 0.47 7.81
N SER A 120 16.05 -0.37 6.86
CA SER A 120 17.27 -1.17 6.95
C SER A 120 18.51 -0.27 6.84
N PRO A 121 19.63 -0.59 7.52
CA PRO A 121 20.89 0.17 7.44
C PRO A 121 21.62 0.02 6.10
N ILE A 122 20.90 -0.29 5.02
CA ILE A 122 21.44 -0.50 3.69
C ILE A 122 21.62 0.87 3.02
N PRO A 123 22.83 1.22 2.55
CA PRO A 123 23.04 2.47 1.86
C PRO A 123 22.26 2.47 0.53
N PHE A 124 21.34 3.42 0.39
CA PHE A 124 20.55 3.65 -0.83
C PHE A 124 21.36 4.13 -2.04
N SER A 125 22.68 4.22 -1.92
CA SER A 125 23.57 4.42 -3.07
C SER A 125 23.33 3.40 -4.19
N ASP A 126 22.72 2.25 -3.85
CA ASP A 126 22.30 1.19 -4.77
C ASP A 126 20.77 1.06 -4.89
N ALA A 127 20.00 2.16 -5.00
CA ALA A 127 18.52 2.18 -5.04
C ALA A 127 17.81 1.38 -6.18
N PHE A 128 18.52 0.44 -6.80
CA PHE A 128 18.02 -0.77 -7.46
C PHE A 128 17.15 -1.66 -6.56
N LEU A 129 17.22 -1.54 -5.22
CA LEU A 129 16.50 -2.45 -4.31
C LEU A 129 14.97 -2.26 -4.29
N LEU A 130 14.48 -1.05 -4.60
CA LEU A 130 13.04 -0.79 -4.67
C LEU A 130 12.44 -1.19 -6.02
N VAL A 131 13.26 -1.33 -7.06
CA VAL A 131 12.76 -1.69 -8.39
C VAL A 131 12.10 -3.07 -8.39
N PRO A 132 12.70 -4.14 -7.81
CA PRO A 132 12.04 -5.44 -7.68
C PRO A 132 10.72 -5.40 -6.91
N VAL A 133 10.62 -4.55 -5.88
CA VAL A 133 9.37 -4.33 -5.13
C VAL A 133 8.29 -3.78 -6.06
N GLN A 134 8.62 -2.70 -6.76
CA GLN A 134 7.69 -1.98 -7.63
C GLN A 134 7.25 -2.83 -8.83
N LEU A 135 8.18 -3.55 -9.47
CA LEU A 135 7.86 -4.45 -10.59
C LEU A 135 6.98 -5.63 -10.15
N THR A 136 7.25 -6.21 -8.97
CA THR A 136 6.44 -7.30 -8.41
C THR A 136 5.03 -6.83 -8.07
N MET A 137 4.91 -5.64 -7.49
CA MET A 137 3.62 -4.98 -7.24
C MET A 137 2.85 -4.76 -8.55
N MET A 138 3.46 -4.12 -9.55
CA MET A 138 2.81 -3.88 -10.84
C MET A 138 2.37 -5.18 -11.52
N SER A 139 3.21 -6.23 -11.50
CA SER A 139 2.87 -7.56 -12.01
C SER A 139 1.62 -8.15 -11.35
N ARG A 140 1.53 -8.08 -10.02
CA ARG A 140 0.36 -8.58 -9.27
C ARG A 140 -0.89 -7.74 -9.55
N LEU A 141 -0.77 -6.41 -9.63
CA LEU A 141 -1.87 -5.52 -9.99
C LEU A 141 -2.42 -5.83 -11.39
N HIS A 142 -1.56 -5.99 -12.40
CA HIS A 142 -2.01 -6.35 -13.76
C HIS A 142 -2.78 -7.68 -13.76
N LYS A 143 -2.33 -8.68 -12.98
CA LYS A 143 -3.06 -9.95 -12.84
C LYS A 143 -4.44 -9.77 -12.22
N ILE A 144 -4.62 -8.88 -11.24
CA ILE A 144 -5.94 -8.57 -10.65
C ILE A 144 -6.91 -8.02 -11.70
N PHE A 145 -6.40 -7.20 -12.62
CA PHE A 145 -7.19 -6.64 -13.74
C PHE A 145 -7.28 -7.57 -14.96
N GLY A 146 -6.69 -8.77 -14.91
CA GLY A 146 -6.67 -9.71 -16.03
C GLY A 146 -5.81 -9.27 -17.22
N GLN A 147 -4.93 -8.29 -17.02
CA GLN A 147 -4.04 -7.78 -18.05
C GLN A 147 -2.69 -8.50 -18.05
N SER A 148 -2.06 -8.59 -19.22
CA SER A 148 -0.73 -9.18 -19.35
C SER A 148 0.35 -8.24 -18.83
N TRP A 149 1.29 -8.78 -18.04
CA TRP A 149 2.49 -8.06 -17.61
C TRP A 149 3.74 -8.71 -18.19
N SER A 150 4.62 -7.92 -18.79
CA SER A 150 5.96 -8.35 -19.19
C SER A 150 7.00 -7.42 -18.61
N GLU A 151 7.91 -7.98 -17.80
CA GLU A 151 9.08 -7.27 -17.27
C GLU A 151 10.13 -6.99 -18.36
N SER A 152 9.98 -7.54 -19.58
CA SER A 152 10.98 -7.40 -20.63
C SER A 152 11.10 -5.95 -21.10
N LEU A 153 12.30 -5.39 -20.97
CA LEU A 153 12.76 -4.24 -21.75
C LEU A 153 12.87 -4.66 -23.23
N GLY A 154 11.75 -4.79 -23.93
CA GLY A 154 11.74 -4.96 -25.39
C GLY A 154 12.26 -3.70 -26.08
N LYS A 155 12.22 -3.64 -27.41
CA LYS A 155 12.59 -2.44 -28.22
C LYS A 155 11.70 -1.20 -27.99
N SER A 156 10.80 -1.24 -27.02
CA SER A 156 9.83 -0.19 -26.75
C SER A 156 10.43 0.83 -25.79
N LEU A 157 10.75 2.02 -26.33
CA LEU A 157 11.29 3.16 -25.59
C LEU A 157 10.43 3.51 -24.36
N SER A 158 9.12 3.35 -24.44
CA SER A 158 8.20 3.67 -23.36
C SER A 158 8.29 2.69 -22.18
N ARG A 159 8.53 1.40 -22.42
CA ARG A 159 8.85 0.41 -21.38
C ARG A 159 10.16 0.77 -20.67
N GLU A 160 11.17 1.16 -21.43
CA GLU A 160 12.44 1.64 -20.87
C GLU A 160 12.22 2.88 -20.01
N LEU A 161 11.43 3.86 -20.46
CA LEU A 161 11.11 5.06 -19.68
C LEU A 161 10.41 4.74 -18.35
N ILE A 162 9.49 3.78 -18.33
CA ILE A 162 8.84 3.33 -17.09
C ILE A 162 9.88 2.69 -16.17
N VAL A 163 10.55 1.63 -16.61
CA VAL A 163 11.48 0.85 -15.77
C VAL A 163 12.66 1.69 -15.28
N VAL A 164 13.27 2.50 -16.15
CA VAL A 164 14.33 3.44 -15.78
C VAL A 164 13.79 4.55 -14.87
N GLY A 165 12.54 4.98 -15.10
CA GLY A 165 11.83 5.93 -14.24
C GLY A 165 11.66 5.42 -12.81
N LEU A 166 11.29 4.14 -12.65
CA LEU A 166 11.23 3.47 -11.34
C LEU A 166 12.59 3.51 -10.64
N GLY A 167 13.65 3.12 -11.35
CA GLY A 167 15.02 3.12 -10.82
C GLY A 167 15.51 4.51 -10.42
N ARG A 168 15.47 5.49 -11.34
CA ARG A 168 15.93 6.87 -11.07
C ARG A 168 15.05 7.61 -10.07
N GLY A 169 13.73 7.38 -10.08
CA GLY A 169 12.78 7.99 -9.16
C GLY A 169 13.01 7.54 -7.72
N ALA A 170 13.22 6.24 -7.52
CA ALA A 170 13.61 5.68 -6.22
C ALA A 170 14.93 6.27 -5.72
N VAL A 171 15.99 6.25 -6.55
CA VAL A 171 17.33 6.76 -6.17
C VAL A 171 17.30 8.27 -5.90
N GLY A 172 16.73 9.04 -6.83
CA GLY A 172 16.82 10.49 -6.84
C GLY A 172 15.97 11.18 -5.77
N ASN A 173 14.80 10.64 -5.44
CA ASN A 173 13.93 11.23 -4.42
C ASN A 173 14.39 10.84 -3.01
N ILE A 174 14.87 9.62 -2.81
CA ILE A 174 15.41 9.20 -1.51
C ILE A 174 16.69 9.98 -1.22
N LEU A 175 17.66 10.07 -2.14
CA LEU A 175 18.90 10.81 -1.89
C LEU A 175 18.69 12.31 -1.62
N LYS A 176 17.66 12.93 -2.20
CA LYS A 176 17.37 14.36 -2.00
C LYS A 176 16.64 14.66 -0.69
N LEU A 177 15.97 13.68 -0.09
CA LEU A 177 15.12 13.85 1.09
C LEU A 177 15.78 13.38 2.39
N VAL A 178 17.02 12.89 2.32
CA VAL A 178 17.69 12.24 3.45
C VAL A 178 18.85 13.10 3.93
N PRO A 179 18.63 13.99 4.91
CA PRO A 179 19.67 14.88 5.42
C PRO A 179 20.72 14.17 6.30
N ALA A 180 20.53 12.88 6.67
CA ALA A 180 21.43 12.18 7.60
C ALA A 180 21.42 10.65 7.38
N VAL A 181 22.24 10.18 6.44
CA VAL A 181 22.48 8.75 6.19
C VAL A 181 23.08 8.09 7.44
N GLY A 182 22.45 7.01 7.94
CA GLY A 182 23.01 6.16 9.02
C GLY A 182 22.45 6.38 10.43
N THR A 183 21.51 7.31 10.64
CA THR A 183 20.86 7.52 11.96
C THR A 183 19.51 6.80 12.05
N VAL A 184 19.03 6.51 13.27
CA VAL A 184 17.69 5.93 13.49
C VAL A 184 16.58 6.82 12.91
N ALA A 185 16.73 8.15 13.04
CA ALA A 185 15.82 9.11 12.43
C ALA A 185 15.89 9.06 10.90
N GLY A 186 17.10 8.94 10.33
CA GLY A 186 17.32 8.76 8.89
C GLY A 186 16.66 7.50 8.35
N ALA A 187 16.75 6.37 9.08
CA ALA A 187 16.11 5.11 8.69
C ALA A 187 14.57 5.21 8.64
N ALA A 188 13.95 5.88 9.62
CA ALA A 188 12.50 6.10 9.60
C ALA A 188 12.07 7.03 8.45
N ILE A 189 12.82 8.10 8.20
CA ILE A 189 12.57 9.01 7.08
C ILE A 189 12.69 8.27 5.73
N ASN A 190 13.73 7.46 5.57
CA ASN A 190 13.93 6.63 4.39
C ASN A 190 12.75 5.68 4.14
N GLY A 191 12.31 4.98 5.19
CA GLY A 191 11.16 4.10 5.13
C GLY A 191 9.88 4.83 4.73
N ALA A 192 9.65 6.04 5.26
CA ALA A 192 8.50 6.87 4.91
C ALA A 192 8.53 7.34 3.45
N VAL A 193 9.70 7.76 2.96
CA VAL A 193 9.85 8.17 1.55
C VAL A 193 9.68 6.96 0.62
N ALA A 194 10.30 5.83 0.95
CA ALA A 194 10.24 4.61 0.14
C ALA A 194 8.80 4.06 0.05
N SER A 195 8.08 4.00 1.17
CA SER A 195 6.67 3.61 1.19
C SER A 195 5.80 4.58 0.41
N THR A 196 5.92 5.89 0.62
CA THR A 196 5.11 6.90 -0.10
C THR A 196 5.30 6.81 -1.61
N ILE A 197 6.54 6.65 -2.09
CA ILE A 197 6.83 6.47 -3.53
C ILE A 197 6.13 5.20 -4.04
N THR A 198 6.24 4.10 -3.30
CA THR A 198 5.72 2.79 -3.71
C THR A 198 4.19 2.79 -3.73
N GLU A 199 3.58 3.41 -2.72
CA GLU A 199 2.14 3.58 -2.61
C GLU A 199 1.58 4.45 -3.74
N SER A 200 2.21 5.61 -4.00
CA SER A 200 1.84 6.49 -5.13
C SER A 200 1.87 5.73 -6.45
N LEU A 201 2.91 4.94 -6.66
CA LEU A 201 3.08 4.15 -7.88
C LEU A 201 2.01 3.06 -8.01
N GLY A 202 1.71 2.38 -6.90
CA GLY A 202 0.69 1.34 -6.83
C GLY A 202 -0.68 1.89 -7.20
N TRP A 203 -1.09 3.00 -6.59
CA TRP A 203 -2.40 3.58 -6.85
C TRP A 203 -2.56 4.14 -8.25
N VAL A 204 -1.53 4.79 -8.81
CA VAL A 204 -1.52 5.23 -10.22
C VAL A 204 -1.66 4.02 -11.16
N THR A 205 -0.98 2.93 -10.84
CA THR A 205 -1.11 1.67 -11.61
C THR A 205 -2.55 1.16 -11.55
N VAL A 206 -3.18 1.13 -10.37
CA VAL A 206 -4.58 0.69 -10.20
C VAL A 206 -5.53 1.57 -11.01
N LYS A 207 -5.38 2.89 -10.95
CA LYS A 207 -6.24 3.82 -11.68
C LYS A 207 -6.15 3.62 -13.19
N MET A 208 -4.94 3.61 -13.76
CA MET A 208 -4.75 3.43 -15.20
C MET A 208 -5.26 2.06 -15.67
N LEU A 209 -5.04 1.00 -14.90
CA LEU A 209 -5.59 -0.34 -15.20
C LEU A 209 -7.12 -0.36 -15.18
N ASN A 210 -7.74 0.39 -14.26
CA ASN A 210 -9.19 0.53 -14.17
C ASN A 210 -9.76 1.29 -15.37
N ASP A 211 -9.06 2.34 -15.81
CA ASP A 211 -9.44 3.16 -16.96
C ASP A 211 -9.18 2.44 -18.31
N GLY A 212 -8.58 1.24 -18.27
CA GLY A 212 -8.25 0.45 -19.45
C GLY A 212 -7.02 0.97 -20.20
N GLU A 213 -6.21 1.80 -19.56
CA GLU A 213 -5.00 2.39 -20.13
C GLU A 213 -3.80 1.45 -19.97
N ASP A 214 -3.05 1.24 -21.05
CA ASP A 214 -1.75 0.58 -20.97
C ASP A 214 -0.70 1.57 -20.48
N ILE A 215 -0.17 1.32 -19.28
CA ILE A 215 0.85 2.15 -18.61
C ILE A 215 2.11 2.30 -19.47
N PHE A 216 2.50 1.25 -20.20
CA PHE A 216 3.67 1.27 -21.04
C PHE A 216 3.43 2.07 -22.31
N ASP A 217 2.22 2.10 -22.86
CA ASP A 217 1.93 2.96 -24.01
C ASP A 217 1.68 4.42 -23.58
N GLN A 218 1.22 4.63 -22.36
CA GLN A 218 0.91 5.94 -21.78
C GLN A 218 1.94 6.43 -20.75
N ALA A 219 3.23 6.17 -20.98
CA ALA A 219 4.28 6.45 -20.00
C ALA A 219 4.35 7.92 -19.52
N MET A 220 3.99 8.88 -20.38
CA MET A 220 3.94 10.30 -20.00
C MET A 220 2.74 10.62 -19.10
N SER A 221 1.57 10.03 -19.37
CA SER A 221 0.38 10.13 -18.50
C SER A 221 0.69 9.53 -17.13
N PHE A 222 1.22 8.30 -17.12
CA PHE A 222 1.64 7.61 -15.89
C PHE A 222 2.59 8.46 -15.05
N LYS A 223 3.64 9.02 -15.67
CA LYS A 223 4.59 9.91 -14.99
C LYS A 223 3.91 11.19 -14.48
N GLY A 224 2.96 11.74 -15.23
CA GLY A 224 2.17 12.91 -14.83
C GLY A 224 1.35 12.62 -13.58
N GLN A 225 0.50 11.59 -13.64
CA GLN A 225 -0.35 11.15 -12.54
C GLN A 225 0.45 10.78 -11.29
N PHE A 226 1.56 10.06 -11.46
CA PHE A 226 2.50 9.75 -10.38
C PHE A 226 3.04 11.01 -9.71
N ASN A 227 3.56 11.98 -10.48
CA ASN A 227 4.11 13.20 -9.90
C ASN A 227 3.04 14.03 -9.20
N THR A 228 1.81 14.05 -9.72
CA THR A 228 0.68 14.72 -9.08
C THR A 228 0.36 14.07 -7.74
N LEU A 229 0.08 12.76 -7.72
CA LEU A 229 -0.26 12.03 -6.50
C LEU A 229 0.87 12.11 -5.47
N PHE A 230 2.11 11.86 -5.89
CA PHE A 230 3.27 11.92 -5.02
C PHE A 230 3.48 13.30 -4.37
N LYS A 231 3.27 14.39 -5.13
CA LYS A 231 3.34 15.75 -4.59
C LYS A 231 2.20 16.05 -3.62
N THR A 232 0.99 15.57 -3.92
CA THR A 232 -0.15 15.70 -3.02
C THR A 232 0.14 15.02 -1.69
N LEU A 233 0.59 13.76 -1.71
CA LEU A 233 0.95 13.02 -0.51
C LEU A 233 2.10 13.68 0.27
N GLN A 234 3.14 14.16 -0.43
CA GLN A 234 4.22 14.92 0.21
C GLN A 234 3.72 16.20 0.89
N ASN A 235 2.85 16.96 0.24
CA ASN A 235 2.36 18.22 0.80
C ASN A 235 1.43 17.97 1.99
N SER A 236 0.63 16.91 1.97
CA SER A 236 -0.17 16.46 3.13
C SER A 236 0.68 15.98 4.31
N SER A 237 1.93 15.55 4.07
CA SER A 237 2.88 15.13 5.12
C SER A 237 3.66 16.28 5.78
N LYS A 238 3.66 17.49 5.20
CA LYS A 238 4.33 18.64 5.80
C LYS A 238 3.48 19.17 6.96
N PRO A 239 4.07 19.41 8.15
CA PRO A 239 3.34 20.07 9.23
C PRO A 239 2.85 21.43 8.72
N SER A 240 1.55 21.69 8.88
CA SER A 240 0.91 22.97 8.55
C SER A 240 1.64 24.11 9.24
N ASN A 241 2.62 24.71 8.57
CA ASN A 241 3.30 25.91 9.04
C ASN A 241 2.37 27.10 8.76
N LYS A 242 1.29 27.20 9.54
CA LYS A 242 0.50 28.42 9.64
C LYS A 242 1.36 29.44 10.40
N LYS A 243 1.93 30.38 9.64
CA LYS A 243 2.29 31.69 10.18
C LYS A 243 1.04 32.44 10.60
#